data_AF-A0ABD0NIX9-F1
#
_entry.id   AF-A0ABD0NIX9-F1
#
_cell.length_a   1.000
_cell.length_b   1.000
_cell.length_c   1.000
_cell.angle_alpha   90.00
_cell.angle_beta   90.00
_cell.angle_gamma   90.00
#
_symmetry.space_group_name_H-M   'P 1'
#
loop_
_entity.id
_entity.type
_entity.pdbx_description
1 polymer ?
#
loop_
_entity_poly.entity_id
_entity_poly.type
_entity_poly.pdbx_seq_one_letter_code
_entity_poly.pdbx_strand_id
1 'polypeptide(L)'
;SSLLQDNVAFVLCLDTLGNGDDIYLHVSKPPKEGSPQHTLLKELETVVADQHPDLKFSMVHKKINLADDTLAWEHERFGIRRLPAFTLSHLESHRSPERHSIMDMR
;
A
#
# COMPACT_ATOMS: atom_id res chain seq x y z
N SER A 1 -13.67 -15.22 -17.13
CA SER A 1 -12.81 -14.06 -16.83
C SER A 1 -13.65 -12.81 -16.85
N SER A 2 -13.53 -11.95 -15.84
CA SER A 2 -14.08 -10.59 -15.93
C SER A 2 -13.04 -9.71 -16.66
N LEU A 3 -13.49 -8.89 -17.61
CA LEU A 3 -12.65 -8.00 -18.44
C LEU A 3 -11.70 -7.10 -17.63
N LEU A 4 -11.99 -6.87 -16.36
CA LEU A 4 -11.17 -6.06 -15.45
C LEU A 4 -9.88 -6.77 -15.01
N GLN A 5 -9.82 -8.10 -15.01
CA GLN A 5 -8.63 -8.83 -14.54
C GLN A 5 -7.49 -8.81 -15.56
N ASP A 6 -7.81 -8.76 -16.85
CA ASP A 6 -6.80 -8.91 -17.91
C ASP A 6 -6.16 -7.58 -18.34
N ASN A 7 -6.78 -6.43 -18.02
CA ASN A 7 -6.35 -5.11 -18.50
C ASN A 7 -5.87 -4.15 -17.40
N VAL A 8 -5.86 -4.55 -16.13
CA VAL A 8 -5.41 -3.69 -15.02
C VAL A 8 -3.92 -3.93 -14.76
N ALA A 9 -3.09 -2.91 -15.01
CA ALA A 9 -1.65 -2.98 -14.76
C ALA A 9 -1.33 -3.11 -13.25
N PHE A 10 -2.02 -2.32 -12.42
CA PHE A 10 -2.03 -2.44 -10.97
C PHE A 10 -3.16 -1.60 -10.35
N VAL A 11 -3.41 -1.80 -9.06
CA VAL A 11 -4.33 -1.00 -8.23
C VAL A 11 -3.54 -0.33 -7.10
N LEU A 12 -3.68 0.99 -6.96
CA LEU A 12 -3.18 1.75 -5.82
C LEU A 12 -4.36 2.09 -4.90
N CYS A 13 -4.27 1.69 -3.64
CA CYS A 13 -5.22 2.04 -2.60
C CYS A 13 -4.62 3.15 -1.72
N LEU A 14 -5.39 4.18 -1.38
CA LEU A 14 -4.95 5.27 -0.50
C LEU A 14 -5.72 5.17 0.80
N ASP A 15 -5.00 5.21 1.92
CA ASP A 15 -5.61 5.07 3.23
C ASP A 15 -4.90 5.97 4.25
N THR A 16 -5.67 6.73 5.04
CA THR A 16 -5.18 7.52 6.19
C THR A 16 -3.93 8.39 5.93
N LEU A 17 -3.80 8.99 4.75
CA LEU A 17 -2.66 9.84 4.34
C LEU A 17 -2.76 11.30 4.82
N GLY A 18 -3.74 11.64 5.65
CA GLY A 18 -4.04 13.02 6.04
C GLY A 18 -3.18 13.58 7.17
N ASN A 19 -2.39 12.74 7.82
CA ASN A 19 -1.57 13.07 8.98
C ASN A 19 -0.19 12.38 8.89
N GLY A 20 0.82 12.97 9.52
CA GLY A 20 2.17 12.41 9.65
C GLY A 20 3.10 12.63 8.44
N ASP A 21 4.41 12.55 8.72
CA ASP A 21 5.50 12.66 7.74
C ASP A 21 6.11 11.29 7.37
N ASP A 22 5.47 10.21 7.81
CA ASP A 22 5.86 8.84 7.49
C ASP A 22 4.84 8.27 6.49
N ILE A 23 5.32 7.72 5.37
CA ILE A 23 4.49 7.05 4.37
C ILE A 23 5.01 5.63 4.14
N TYR A 24 4.09 4.68 4.23
CA TYR A 24 4.35 3.26 4.07
C TYR A 24 3.62 2.73 2.85
N LEU A 25 4.36 2.08 1.95
CA LEU A 25 3.82 1.32 0.83
C LEU A 25 3.66 -0.15 1.23
N HIS A 26 2.44 -0.55 1.52
CA HIS A 26 2.08 -1.91 1.93
C HIS A 26 1.88 -2.80 0.71
N VAL A 27 2.63 -3.91 0.65
CA VAL A 27 2.59 -4.88 -0.44
C VAL A 27 2.36 -6.29 0.10
N SER A 28 1.64 -7.11 -0.69
CA SER A 28 1.47 -8.55 -0.39
C SER A 28 2.56 -9.42 -1.01
N LYS A 29 3.13 -8.95 -2.12
CA LYS A 29 4.26 -9.55 -2.85
C LYS A 29 5.20 -8.41 -3.24
N PRO A 30 6.52 -8.56 -3.04
CA PRO A 30 7.47 -7.57 -3.53
C PRO A 30 7.30 -7.34 -5.04
N PRO A 31 7.22 -6.07 -5.50
CA PRO A 31 7.14 -5.76 -6.92
C PRO A 31 8.34 -6.33 -7.68
N LYS A 32 8.08 -7.09 -8.75
CA LYS A 32 9.14 -7.65 -9.60
C LYS A 32 9.80 -6.53 -10.41
N GLU A 33 11.12 -6.56 -10.54
CA GLU A 33 11.85 -5.66 -11.44
C GLU A 33 11.25 -5.70 -12.85
N GLY A 34 11.13 -4.53 -13.48
CA GLY A 34 10.49 -4.36 -14.79
C GLY A 34 8.95 -4.41 -14.79
N SER A 35 8.30 -4.65 -13.64
CA SER A 35 6.83 -4.51 -13.55
C SER A 35 6.40 -3.06 -13.35
N PRO A 36 5.19 -2.67 -13.80
CA PRO A 36 4.66 -1.32 -13.55
C PRO A 36 4.62 -0.92 -12.08
N GLN A 37 4.40 -1.88 -11.17
CA GLN A 37 4.43 -1.64 -9.73
C GLN A 37 5.83 -1.28 -9.22
N HIS A 38 6.86 -1.93 -9.76
CA HIS A 38 8.24 -1.65 -9.41
C HIS A 38 8.67 -0.29 -9.94
N THR A 39 8.25 0.07 -11.16
CA THR A 39 8.45 1.41 -11.70
C THR A 39 7.84 2.46 -10.79
N LEU A 40 6.58 2.31 -10.39
CA LEU A 40 5.95 3.27 -9.48
C LEU A 40 6.69 3.38 -8.13
N LEU A 41 7.11 2.26 -7.54
CA LEU A 41 7.90 2.25 -6.30
C LEU A 41 9.18 3.07 -6.47
N LYS A 42 9.92 2.89 -7.57
CA LYS A 42 11.16 3.61 -7.84
C LYS A 42 10.95 5.10 -8.09
N GLU A 43 9.90 5.46 -8.81
CA GLU A 43 9.52 6.86 -9.02
C GLU A 43 9.15 7.54 -7.70
N LEU A 44 8.38 6.86 -6.83
CA LEU A 44 8.06 7.37 -5.49
C LEU A 44 9.32 7.56 -4.65
N GLU A 45 10.21 6.56 -4.58
CA GLU A 45 11.50 6.69 -3.87
C GLU A 45 12.31 7.89 -4.37
N THR A 46 12.33 8.11 -5.70
CA THR A 46 13.08 9.22 -6.32
C THR A 46 12.46 10.58 -5.99
N VAL A 47 11.14 10.71 -6.14
CA VAL A 47 10.41 11.97 -5.87
C VAL A 47 10.50 12.34 -4.39
N VAL A 48 10.38 11.37 -3.49
CA VAL A 48 10.52 11.59 -2.05
C VAL A 48 11.93 12.10 -1.74
N ALA A 49 12.96 11.45 -2.26
CA ALA A 49 14.35 11.84 -2.00
C ALA A 49 14.71 13.23 -2.56
N ASP A 50 14.16 13.62 -3.72
CA ASP A 50 14.49 14.87 -4.40
C ASP A 50 13.64 16.07 -3.91
N GLN A 51 12.34 15.86 -3.73
CA GLN A 51 11.37 16.94 -3.52
C GLN A 51 10.85 17.03 -2.08
N HIS A 52 10.90 15.93 -1.32
CA HIS A 52 10.33 15.84 0.02
C HIS A 52 11.30 15.14 0.99
N PRO A 53 12.49 15.71 1.26
CA PRO A 53 13.51 15.06 2.08
C PRO A 53 13.08 14.83 3.53
N ASP A 54 12.11 15.60 4.02
CA ASP A 54 11.54 15.45 5.37
C ASP A 54 10.53 14.28 5.46
N LEU A 55 10.01 13.82 4.32
CA LEU A 55 9.05 12.73 4.23
C LEU A 55 9.79 11.39 4.29
N LYS A 56 9.46 10.57 5.28
CA LYS A 56 10.05 9.23 5.44
C LYS A 56 9.21 8.22 4.68
N PHE A 57 9.76 7.67 3.61
CA PHE A 57 9.10 6.65 2.81
C PHE A 57 9.70 5.26 3.05
N SER A 58 8.86 4.24 3.22
CA SER A 58 9.33 2.85 3.29
C SER A 58 8.32 1.86 2.71
N MET A 59 8.82 0.70 2.26
CA MET A 59 7.97 -0.40 1.77
C MET A 59 7.84 -1.47 2.85
N VAL A 60 6.59 -1.83 3.17
CA VAL A 60 6.27 -2.87 4.15
C VAL A 60 5.67 -4.07 3.43
N HIS A 61 6.31 -5.24 3.59
CA HIS A 61 5.83 -6.49 3.01
C HIS A 61 5.12 -7.36 4.04
N LYS A 62 3.87 -7.72 3.77
CA LYS A 62 3.10 -8.68 4.57
C LYS A 62 2.41 -9.69 3.67
N LYS A 63 2.66 -10.99 3.87
CA LYS A 63 1.92 -12.04 3.14
C LYS A 63 0.44 -12.07 3.57
N ILE A 64 -0.45 -12.22 2.59
CA ILE A 64 -1.90 -12.38 2.84
C ILE A 64 -2.13 -13.71 3.56
N ASN A 65 -2.82 -13.65 4.70
CA ASN A 65 -3.30 -14.84 5.40
C ASN A 65 -4.70 -15.20 4.91
N LEU A 66 -4.83 -16.27 4.13
CA LEU A 66 -6.12 -16.71 3.59
C LEU A 66 -7.05 -17.35 4.63
N ALA A 67 -6.54 -17.66 5.82
CA ALA A 67 -7.32 -18.21 6.92
C ALA A 67 -7.88 -17.14 7.88
N ASP A 68 -7.51 -15.86 7.67
CA ASP A 68 -8.05 -14.74 8.44
C ASP A 68 -9.31 -14.23 7.75
N ASP A 69 -10.40 -14.08 8.51
CA ASP A 69 -11.65 -13.51 8.01
C ASP A 69 -11.53 -11.98 7.83
N THR A 70 -10.52 -11.36 8.45
CA THR A 70 -10.26 -9.93 8.38
C THR A 70 -9.11 -9.64 7.43
N LEU A 71 -9.30 -8.61 6.60
CA LEU A 71 -8.25 -8.12 5.72
C LEU A 71 -7.49 -7.01 6.42
N ALA A 72 -6.16 -7.14 6.43
CA ALA A 72 -5.30 -6.15 7.08
C ALA A 72 -5.16 -4.87 6.27
N TRP A 73 -5.13 -4.99 4.95
CA TRP A 73 -5.02 -3.86 4.04
C TRP A 73 -5.95 -4.02 2.85
N GLU A 74 -6.41 -2.92 2.28
CA GLU A 74 -7.36 -2.94 1.16
C GLU A 74 -6.82 -3.71 -0.06
N HIS A 75 -5.51 -3.60 -0.31
CA HIS A 75 -4.86 -4.28 -1.43
C HIS A 75 -4.96 -5.81 -1.36
N GLU A 76 -5.21 -6.40 -0.18
CA GLU A 76 -5.36 -7.84 -0.02
C GLU A 76 -6.58 -8.37 -0.79
N ARG A 77 -7.66 -7.58 -0.90
CA ARG A 77 -8.85 -7.92 -1.72
C ARG A 77 -8.49 -8.17 -3.17
N PHE A 78 -7.62 -7.32 -3.70
CA PHE A 78 -7.13 -7.40 -5.07
C PHE A 78 -6.11 -8.52 -5.23
N GLY A 79 -5.23 -8.71 -4.25
CA GLY A 79 -4.27 -9.82 -4.21
C GLY A 79 -4.92 -11.20 -4.26
N ILE A 80 -6.03 -11.41 -3.53
CA ILE A 80 -6.82 -12.66 -3.58
C ILE A 80 -7.38 -12.91 -4.99
N ARG A 81 -7.77 -11.84 -5.69
CA ARG A 81 -8.27 -11.88 -7.07
C ARG A 81 -7.15 -11.89 -8.12
N ARG A 82 -5.89 -12.08 -7.69
CA ARG A 82 -4.68 -12.09 -8.54
C ARG A 82 -4.42 -10.78 -9.28
N LEU A 83 -4.94 -9.66 -8.77
CA LEU A 83 -4.65 -8.34 -9.28
C LEU A 83 -3.42 -7.77 -8.56
N PRO A 84 -2.45 -7.18 -9.28
CA PRO A 84 -1.33 -6.48 -8.67
C PRO A 84 -1.87 -5.27 -7.90
N ALA A 85 -1.63 -5.19 -6.58
CA ALA A 85 -2.08 -4.06 -5.79
C ALA A 85 -1.16 -3.75 -4.61
N PHE A 86 -1.24 -2.51 -4.13
CA PHE A 86 -0.57 -1.99 -2.94
C PHE A 86 -1.42 -0.92 -2.26
N THR A 87 -1.19 -0.71 -0.97
CA THR A 87 -1.86 0.34 -0.18
C THR A 87 -0.81 1.34 0.30
N LEU A 88 -1.05 2.61 0.07
CA LEU A 88 -0.24 3.71 0.60
C LEU A 88 -0.94 4.25 1.85
N SER A 89 -0.23 4.31 2.98
CA SER A 89 -0.78 4.80 4.24
C SER A 89 0.30 5.41 5.12
N HIS A 90 -0.09 6.34 6.00
CA HIS A 90 0.78 6.83 7.07
C HIS A 90 0.97 5.78 8.19
N LEU A 91 0.08 4.80 8.29
CA LEU A 91 0.17 3.79 9.34
C LEU A 91 1.18 2.70 8.96
N GLU A 92 2.16 2.45 9.82
CA GLU A 92 3.13 1.35 9.64
C GLU A 92 2.44 -0.02 9.75
N SER A 93 1.38 -0.12 10.56
CA SER A 93 0.68 -1.37 10.83
C SER A 93 -0.83 -1.21 10.76
N HIS A 94 -1.49 -2.21 10.18
CA HIS A 94 -2.95 -2.29 10.15
C HIS A 94 -3.59 -2.40 11.53
N ARG A 95 -2.79 -2.71 12.56
CA ARG A 95 -3.23 -2.76 13.97
C ARG A 95 -3.01 -1.44 14.71
N SER A 96 -2.66 -0.36 14.01
CA SER A 96 -2.50 0.95 14.67
C SER A 96 -3.79 1.31 15.42
N PRO A 97 -3.69 1.70 16.71
CA PRO A 97 -4.85 2.07 17.52
C PRO A 97 -5.63 3.25 16.91
N GLU A 98 -4.99 4.08 16.09
CA GLU A 98 -5.59 5.22 15.40
C GLU A 98 -6.80 4.82 14.54
N ARG A 99 -6.79 3.63 13.92
CA ARG A 99 -7.92 3.14 13.08
C ARG A 99 -9.20 2.87 13.85
N HIS A 100 -9.09 2.54 15.12
CA HIS A 100 -10.21 2.13 15.98
C HIS A 100 -10.43 3.11 17.12
N SER A 101 -9.90 4.33 16.97
CA SER A 101 -10.08 5.42 17.91
C SER A 101 -11.23 6.32 17.48
N ILE A 102 -11.94 6.89 18.46
CA ILE A 102 -12.87 8.01 18.24
C ILE A 102 -12.15 9.37 18.31
N MET A 103 -10.87 9.37 18.69
CA MET A 103 -10.05 10.56 18.93
C MET A 103 -9.20 10.90 17.70
N ASP A 104 -9.80 10.90 16.51
CA ASP A 104 -9.12 11.38 15.31
C ASP A 104 -8.86 12.88 15.46
N MET A 105 -7.59 13.25 15.60
CA MET A 105 -7.13 14.63 15.79
C MET A 105 -6.06 14.93 14.76
N ARG A 106 -6.19 16.10 14.12
CA ARG A 106 -5.27 16.61 13.09
C ARG A 106 -4.06 17.32 13.70
#